data_AF-A0A699VSN3-F1
#
_entry.id   AF-A0A699VSN3-F1
#
_cell.length_a   1.000
_cell.length_b   1.000
_cell.length_c   1.000
_cell.angle_alpha   90.00
_cell.angle_beta   90.00
_cell.angle_gamma   90.00
#
_symmetry.space_group_name_H-M   'P 1'
#
loop_
_entity.id
_entity.type
_entity.pdbx_description
1 polymer ?
#
loop_
_entity_poly.entity_id
_entity_poly.type
_entity_poly.pdbx_seq_one_letter_code
_entity_poly.pdbx_strand_id
1 'polypeptide(L)'
;LPQQANFNLSYWIDGRERTDEFSAEMIFRSVADNFRRLGGVDGQYLTAMSAITVLENLFADEEVHVHAPGPHGLPGGYPVKVGMGQVLLGLPYGVRREEAIQINEAGQRQDGIQSIMADGTVMFGSAQMNVMEQMLGYFVAGMKVQDAAECANELGLKYQAF
;
A
#
# COMPACT_ATOMS: atom_id res chain seq x y z
N LEU A 1 3.14 15.63 -11.09
CA LEU A 1 2.53 14.83 -9.99
C LEU A 1 1.16 15.40 -9.63
N PRO A 2 0.21 14.61 -9.09
CA PRO A 2 -1.05 15.13 -8.58
C PRO A 2 -0.81 16.19 -7.50
N GLN A 3 -1.66 17.22 -7.44
CA GLN A 3 -1.50 18.33 -6.49
C GLN A 3 -1.59 17.88 -5.01
N GLN A 4 -2.25 16.76 -4.74
CA GLN A 4 -2.42 16.18 -3.39
C GLN A 4 -1.45 15.01 -3.11
N ALA A 5 -0.43 14.79 -3.95
CA ALA A 5 0.53 13.72 -3.71
C ALA A 5 1.30 13.99 -2.41
N ASN A 6 1.20 13.08 -1.46
CA ASN A 6 1.93 13.13 -0.19
C ASN A 6 2.95 12.00 -0.17
N PHE A 7 4.23 12.33 -0.06
CA PHE A 7 5.31 11.34 -0.06
C PHE A 7 6.55 11.92 0.61
N ASN A 8 7.39 11.01 1.10
CA ASN A 8 8.78 11.26 1.48
C ASN A 8 9.64 10.33 0.62
N LEU A 9 10.64 10.86 -0.08
CA LEU A 9 11.42 10.12 -1.06
C LEU A 9 12.91 10.27 -0.80
N SER A 10 13.54 9.15 -0.46
CA SER A 10 14.98 8.96 -0.38
C SER A 10 15.36 7.73 -1.22
N TYR A 11 16.50 7.76 -1.90
CA TYR A 11 16.93 6.62 -2.71
C TYR A 11 18.45 6.48 -2.76
N TRP A 12 18.89 5.24 -3.00
CA TRP A 12 20.29 4.85 -3.08
C TRP A 12 20.60 4.29 -4.46
N ILE A 13 21.78 4.61 -4.98
CA ILE A 13 22.36 4.02 -6.18
C ILE A 13 23.73 3.48 -5.80
N ASP A 14 23.96 2.19 -6.03
CA ASP A 14 25.19 1.47 -5.66
C ASP A 14 25.61 1.68 -4.20
N GLY A 15 24.62 1.59 -3.29
CA GLY A 15 24.81 1.71 -1.84
C GLY A 15 25.07 3.12 -1.33
N ARG A 16 25.01 4.16 -2.19
CA ARG A 16 25.17 5.56 -1.79
C ARG A 16 23.85 6.29 -1.94
N GLU A 17 23.50 7.09 -0.94
CA GLU A 17 22.32 7.96 -1.03
C GLU A 17 22.54 8.98 -2.14
N ARG A 18 21.57 9.07 -3.05
CA ARG A 18 21.57 9.98 -4.19
C ARG A 18 20.30 10.82 -4.25
N THR A 19 19.57 10.91 -3.14
CA THR A 19 18.42 11.79 -2.98
C THR A 19 18.76 13.18 -3.57
N ASP A 20 17.82 13.74 -4.33
CA ASP A 20 17.94 14.99 -5.12
C ASP A 20 18.71 14.94 -6.46
N GLU A 21 19.36 13.83 -6.83
CA GLU A 21 20.00 13.69 -8.15
C GLU A 21 18.98 13.70 -9.31
N PHE A 22 17.85 13.03 -9.12
CA PHE A 22 16.67 13.00 -9.97
C PHE A 22 15.45 13.57 -9.24
N SER A 23 14.62 14.30 -9.98
CA SER A 23 13.37 14.86 -9.43
C SER A 23 12.35 13.75 -9.17
N ALA A 24 11.52 13.93 -8.13
CA ALA A 24 10.42 13.02 -7.83
C ALA A 24 9.49 12.82 -9.05
N GLU A 25 9.23 13.88 -9.81
CA GLU A 25 8.42 13.79 -11.03
C GLU A 25 9.04 12.85 -12.07
N MET A 26 10.35 12.95 -12.31
CA MET A 26 11.06 12.07 -13.23
C MET A 26 10.99 10.61 -12.77
N ILE A 27 11.23 10.36 -11.48
CA ILE A 27 11.21 9.02 -10.89
C ILE A 27 9.81 8.40 -11.04
N PHE A 28 8.77 9.09 -10.56
CA PHE A 28 7.41 8.56 -10.60
C PHE A 28 6.87 8.43 -12.02
N ARG A 29 7.24 9.33 -12.95
CA ARG A 29 6.91 9.18 -14.37
C ARG A 29 7.57 7.93 -14.95
N SER A 30 8.83 7.65 -14.62
CA SER A 30 9.51 6.43 -15.07
C SER A 30 8.80 5.17 -14.56
N VAL A 31 8.34 5.15 -13.30
CA VAL A 31 7.53 4.04 -12.77
C VAL A 31 6.20 3.91 -13.53
N ALA A 32 5.54 5.03 -13.82
CA ALA A 32 4.24 5.04 -14.49
C ALA A 32 4.31 4.69 -16.00
N ASP A 33 5.45 4.90 -16.64
CA ASP A 33 5.60 4.74 -18.09
C ASP A 33 6.44 3.50 -18.46
N ASN A 34 7.56 3.27 -17.78
CA ASN A 34 8.55 2.24 -18.14
C ASN A 34 8.47 0.99 -17.25
N PHE A 35 8.08 1.15 -15.98
CA PHE A 35 8.07 0.07 -14.98
C PHE A 35 6.68 -0.16 -14.40
N ARG A 36 5.66 -0.06 -15.25
CA ARG A 36 4.27 -0.24 -14.85
C ARG A 36 4.09 -1.61 -14.23
N ARG A 37 3.35 -1.64 -13.10
CA ARG A 37 2.92 -2.89 -12.49
C ARG A 37 2.13 -3.71 -13.52
N LEU A 38 2.49 -4.98 -13.64
CA LEU A 38 1.75 -5.95 -14.44
C LEU A 38 0.38 -6.24 -13.78
N GLY A 39 -0.66 -6.32 -14.60
CA GLY A 39 -2.00 -6.71 -14.15
C GLY A 39 -2.19 -8.23 -14.14
N GLY A 40 -3.39 -8.68 -13.75
CA GLY A 40 -3.77 -10.09 -13.82
C GLY A 40 -2.88 -11.01 -12.99
N VAL A 41 -2.65 -12.22 -13.51
CA VAL A 41 -1.89 -13.28 -12.83
C VAL A 41 -0.43 -12.89 -12.59
N ASP A 42 0.22 -12.19 -13.54
CA ASP A 42 1.61 -11.73 -13.37
C ASP A 42 1.75 -10.75 -12.19
N GLY A 43 0.77 -9.86 -12.02
CA GLY A 43 0.70 -8.97 -10.87
C GLY A 43 0.49 -9.68 -9.54
N GLN A 44 -0.16 -10.85 -9.55
CA GLN A 44 -0.33 -11.69 -8.36
C GLN A 44 0.99 -12.37 -7.99
N TYR A 45 1.76 -12.85 -8.97
CA TYR A 45 3.10 -13.40 -8.72
C TYR A 45 4.02 -12.38 -8.05
N LEU A 46 4.05 -11.12 -8.52
CA LEU A 46 4.85 -10.07 -7.88
C LEU A 46 4.45 -9.87 -6.41
N THR A 47 3.15 -9.94 -6.11
CA THR A 47 2.63 -9.80 -4.74
C THR A 47 3.05 -10.98 -3.87
N ALA A 48 2.94 -12.20 -4.40
CA ALA A 48 3.37 -13.42 -3.72
C ALA A 48 4.88 -13.40 -3.44
N MET A 49 5.70 -13.00 -4.41
CA MET A 49 7.15 -12.85 -4.24
C MET A 49 7.49 -11.86 -3.13
N SER A 50 6.80 -10.72 -3.05
CA SER A 50 7.00 -9.75 -1.96
C SER A 50 6.72 -10.35 -0.58
N ALA A 51 5.69 -11.20 -0.46
CA ALA A 51 5.40 -11.89 0.80
C ALA A 51 6.46 -12.96 1.12
N ILE A 52 6.89 -13.71 0.11
CA ILE A 52 7.93 -14.73 0.24
C ILE A 52 9.25 -14.11 0.69
N THR A 53 9.67 -12.95 0.15
CA THR A 53 10.90 -12.28 0.58
C THR A 53 10.89 -11.97 2.08
N VAL A 54 9.74 -11.58 2.65
CA VAL A 54 9.62 -11.38 4.10
C VAL A 54 9.71 -12.71 4.85
N LEU A 55 8.97 -13.73 4.41
CA LEU A 55 8.91 -15.03 5.08
C LEU A 55 10.25 -15.77 5.08
N GLU A 56 10.95 -15.80 3.93
CA GLU A 56 12.25 -16.47 3.78
C GLU A 56 13.34 -15.85 4.67
N ASN A 57 13.26 -14.54 4.90
CA ASN A 57 14.27 -13.83 5.70
C ASN A 57 13.86 -13.66 7.15
N LEU A 58 12.66 -14.08 7.58
CA LEU A 58 12.18 -13.82 8.94
C LEU A 58 13.13 -14.36 10.01
N PHE A 59 13.77 -15.50 9.78
CA PHE A 59 14.73 -16.12 10.68
C PHE A 59 16.16 -16.14 10.13
N ALA A 60 16.47 -15.29 9.14
CA ALA A 60 17.84 -15.09 8.68
C ALA A 60 18.71 -14.53 9.81
N ASP A 61 19.97 -14.93 9.86
CA ASP A 61 20.95 -14.44 10.85
C ASP A 61 21.26 -12.96 10.63
N GLU A 62 21.23 -12.50 9.38
CA GLU A 62 21.39 -11.09 9.01
C GLU A 62 20.05 -10.47 8.63
N GLU A 63 19.84 -9.22 9.04
CA GLU A 63 18.63 -8.48 8.67
C GLU A 63 18.67 -8.06 7.20
N VAL A 64 17.52 -8.15 6.53
CA VAL A 64 17.30 -7.62 5.18
C VAL A 64 16.34 -6.44 5.20
N HIS A 65 16.57 -5.50 4.30
CA HIS A 65 15.70 -4.33 4.10
C HIS A 65 14.70 -4.63 2.98
N VAL A 66 13.42 -4.70 3.33
CA VAL A 66 12.34 -5.06 2.40
C VAL A 66 11.11 -4.17 2.65
N HIS A 67 10.00 -4.45 1.97
CA HIS A 67 8.73 -3.77 2.16
C HIS A 67 7.70 -4.74 2.75
N ALA A 68 6.92 -4.29 3.74
CA ALA A 68 5.80 -5.04 4.28
C ALA A 68 4.53 -4.18 4.43
N PRO A 69 3.34 -4.73 4.14
CA PRO A 69 2.07 -4.09 4.45
C PRO A 69 1.74 -4.21 5.94
N GLY A 70 1.27 -3.12 6.53
CA GLY A 70 0.75 -3.03 7.89
C GLY A 70 1.57 -3.65 9.03
N PRO A 71 2.90 -3.47 9.07
CA PRO A 71 3.69 -3.95 10.20
C PRO A 71 3.16 -3.35 11.51
N HIS A 72 3.01 -4.18 12.54
CA HIS A 72 2.43 -3.80 13.83
C HIS A 72 1.00 -3.23 13.76
N GLY A 73 0.23 -3.56 12.73
CA GLY A 73 -1.15 -3.07 12.55
C GLY A 73 -1.24 -1.63 12.04
N LEU A 74 -0.16 -1.08 11.47
CA LEU A 74 -0.16 0.25 10.89
C LEU A 74 -0.92 0.31 9.55
N PRO A 75 -1.43 1.48 9.13
CA PRO A 75 -2.07 1.63 7.82
C PRO A 75 -1.05 1.62 6.67
N GLY A 76 -1.39 0.98 5.56
CA GLY A 76 -0.60 1.02 4.33
C GLY A 76 0.69 0.20 4.37
N GLY A 77 1.76 0.69 3.73
CA GLY A 77 3.01 -0.04 3.50
C GLY A 77 4.23 0.70 4.03
N TYR A 78 5.24 -0.06 4.48
CA TYR A 78 6.45 0.50 5.08
C TYR A 78 7.71 -0.25 4.64
N PRO A 79 8.86 0.46 4.53
CA PRO A 79 10.15 -0.20 4.59
C PRO A 79 10.33 -0.85 5.97
N VAL A 80 10.80 -2.09 5.98
CA VAL A 80 11.03 -2.88 7.19
C VAL A 80 12.38 -3.57 7.14
N LYS A 81 12.94 -3.81 8.33
CA LYS A 81 14.07 -4.71 8.56
C LYS A 81 13.52 -6.04 9.05
N VAL A 82 13.91 -7.13 8.39
CA VAL A 82 13.41 -8.48 8.66
C VAL A 82 14.59 -9.40 8.92
N GLY A 83 14.56 -10.15 10.02
CA GLY A 83 15.63 -11.07 10.41
C GLY A 83 15.51 -11.46 11.88
N MET A 84 16.20 -12.52 12.31
CA MET A 84 16.28 -12.93 13.73
C MET A 84 14.92 -13.11 14.44
N GLY A 85 13.88 -13.49 13.69
CA GLY A 85 12.51 -13.65 14.16
C GLY A 85 11.74 -12.33 14.34
N GLN A 86 12.22 -11.22 13.78
CA GLN A 86 11.68 -9.88 14.00
C GLN A 86 11.34 -9.16 12.69
N VAL A 87 10.35 -8.26 12.77
CA VAL A 87 10.00 -7.29 11.74
C VAL A 87 10.00 -5.91 12.37
N LEU A 88 10.99 -5.08 12.04
CA LEU A 88 11.16 -3.74 12.60
C LEU A 88 10.91 -2.69 11.52
N LEU A 89 10.41 -1.51 11.90
CA LEU A 89 10.28 -0.40 10.95
C LEU A 89 11.68 0.06 10.49
N GLY A 90 11.88 0.07 9.17
CA GLY A 90 13.12 0.49 8.51
C GLY A 90 13.00 1.88 7.88
N LEU A 91 12.44 2.85 8.62
CA LEU A 91 12.21 4.20 8.09
C LEU A 91 13.53 4.89 7.70
N PRO A 92 13.56 5.68 6.62
CA PRO A 92 14.72 6.49 6.27
C PRO A 92 15.13 7.44 7.40
N TYR A 93 16.40 7.80 7.42
CA TYR A 93 16.92 8.73 8.43
C TYR A 93 16.14 10.04 8.41
N GLY A 94 15.72 10.51 9.59
CA GLY A 94 14.95 11.75 9.75
C GLY A 94 13.44 11.60 9.54
N VAL A 95 12.94 10.48 9.01
CA VAL A 95 11.50 10.24 8.86
C VAL A 95 10.92 9.73 10.17
N ARG A 96 9.98 10.48 10.73
CA ARG A 96 9.27 10.09 11.96
C ARG A 96 8.18 9.07 11.65
N ARG A 97 7.88 8.20 12.62
CA ARG A 97 6.80 7.20 12.49
C ARG A 97 5.45 7.86 12.21
N GLU A 98 5.15 8.97 12.87
CA GLU A 98 3.89 9.71 12.72
C GLU A 98 3.74 10.27 11.31
N GLU A 99 4.84 10.76 10.72
CA GLU A 99 4.86 11.26 9.34
C GLU A 99 4.60 10.12 8.35
N ALA A 100 5.25 8.96 8.54
CA ALA A 100 5.02 7.79 7.70
C ALA A 100 3.57 7.26 7.80
N ILE A 101 2.94 7.34 8.97
CA ILE A 101 1.50 7.05 9.14
C ILE A 101 0.64 8.05 8.36
N GLN A 102 0.90 9.35 8.50
CA GLN A 102 0.14 10.39 7.80
C GLN A 102 0.23 10.28 6.28
N ILE A 103 1.40 9.89 5.74
CA ILE A 103 1.59 9.62 4.31
C ILE A 103 0.69 8.45 3.86
N ASN A 104 0.73 7.33 4.59
CA ASN A 104 -0.11 6.16 4.27
C ASN A 104 -1.61 6.46 4.39
N GLU A 105 -2.03 7.20 5.43
CA GLU A 105 -3.43 7.63 5.60
C GLU A 105 -3.88 8.65 4.54
N ALA A 106 -2.95 9.45 4.00
CA ALA A 106 -3.25 10.30 2.86
C ALA A 106 -3.40 9.48 1.57
N GLY A 107 -2.53 8.49 1.36
CA GLY A 107 -2.60 7.56 0.24
C GLY A 107 -3.90 6.76 0.21
N GLN A 108 -4.26 6.10 1.31
CA GLN A 108 -5.48 5.28 1.37
C GLN A 108 -6.76 6.08 1.06
N ARG A 109 -6.79 7.39 1.39
CA ARG A 109 -7.92 8.27 1.06
C ARG A 109 -8.05 8.50 -0.44
N GLN A 110 -6.94 8.52 -1.17
CA GLN A 110 -6.95 8.55 -2.63
C GLN A 110 -7.45 7.22 -3.21
N ASP A 111 -7.23 6.11 -2.50
CA ASP A 111 -7.77 4.78 -2.83
C ASP A 111 -9.25 4.60 -2.43
N GLY A 112 -9.89 5.64 -1.88
CA GLY A 112 -11.31 5.61 -1.47
C GLY A 112 -11.57 5.10 -0.05
N ILE A 113 -10.51 4.85 0.73
CA ILE A 113 -10.61 4.48 2.15
C ILE A 113 -10.53 5.76 3.00
N GLN A 114 -11.62 6.14 3.65
CA GLN A 114 -11.68 7.33 4.50
C GLN A 114 -10.89 7.14 5.80
N SER A 115 -11.03 5.99 6.45
CA SER A 115 -10.32 5.64 7.68
C SER A 115 -10.34 4.14 7.93
N ILE A 116 -9.42 3.66 8.77
CA ILE A 116 -9.43 2.31 9.33
C ILE A 116 -9.65 2.45 10.83
N MET A 117 -10.70 1.82 11.35
CA MET A 117 -11.08 1.88 12.75
C MET A 117 -10.16 1.00 13.60
N ALA A 118 -10.14 1.22 14.92
CA ALA A 118 -9.30 0.46 15.84
C ALA A 118 -9.58 -1.06 15.84
N ASP A 119 -10.78 -1.48 15.45
CA ASP A 119 -11.16 -2.89 15.29
C ASP A 119 -10.84 -3.47 13.90
N GLY A 120 -10.16 -2.70 13.05
CA GLY A 120 -9.81 -3.08 11.68
C GLY A 120 -10.92 -2.83 10.66
N THR A 121 -12.07 -2.27 11.05
CA THR A 121 -13.14 -1.91 10.10
C THR A 121 -12.66 -0.82 9.14
N VAL A 122 -12.74 -1.07 7.84
CA VAL A 122 -12.48 -0.07 6.79
C VAL A 122 -13.73 0.78 6.61
N MET A 123 -13.59 2.11 6.69
CA MET A 123 -14.65 3.05 6.34
C MET A 123 -14.38 3.63 4.96
N PHE A 124 -15.32 3.49 4.03
CA PHE A 124 -15.18 3.99 2.68
C PHE A 124 -15.61 5.46 2.56
N GLY A 125 -14.99 6.20 1.64
CA GLY A 125 -15.36 7.58 1.35
C GLY A 125 -16.74 7.67 0.70
N SER A 126 -17.59 8.58 1.20
CA SER A 126 -18.97 8.74 0.72
C SER A 126 -19.03 9.12 -0.76
N ALA A 127 -18.13 10.00 -1.22
CA ALA A 127 -18.08 10.40 -2.63
C ALA A 127 -17.78 9.22 -3.56
N GLN A 128 -16.84 8.36 -3.18
CA GLN A 128 -16.47 7.16 -3.94
C GLN A 128 -17.61 6.14 -3.93
N MET A 129 -18.24 5.91 -2.77
CA MET A 129 -19.37 4.98 -2.67
C MET A 129 -20.61 5.47 -3.41
N ASN A 130 -20.86 6.78 -3.49
CA ASN A 130 -21.93 7.33 -4.31
C ASN A 130 -21.72 7.01 -5.79
N VAL A 131 -20.49 7.01 -6.29
CA VAL A 131 -20.18 6.60 -7.67
C VAL A 131 -20.46 5.11 -7.86
N MET A 132 -20.03 4.27 -6.91
CA MET A 132 -20.29 2.83 -6.94
C MET A 132 -21.80 2.51 -6.93
N GLU A 133 -22.58 3.26 -6.15
CA GLU A 133 -24.02 3.12 -6.09
C GLU A 133 -24.69 3.57 -7.41
N GLN A 134 -24.30 4.70 -7.96
CA GLN A 134 -24.86 5.20 -9.23
C GLN A 134 -24.53 4.30 -10.42
N MET A 135 -23.32 3.74 -10.45
CA MET A 135 -22.85 2.95 -11.58
C MET A 135 -23.30 1.49 -11.47
N LEU A 136 -23.17 0.87 -10.29
CA LEU A 136 -23.33 -0.57 -10.11
C LEU A 136 -24.48 -0.92 -9.14
N GLY A 137 -25.11 0.07 -8.52
CA GLY A 137 -26.05 -0.14 -7.42
C GLY A 137 -25.37 -0.76 -6.19
N TYR A 138 -24.05 -0.60 -6.02
CA TYR A 138 -23.29 -1.17 -4.90
C TYR A 138 -22.99 -0.13 -3.84
N PHE A 139 -23.37 -0.41 -2.59
CA PHE A 139 -23.07 0.48 -1.47
C PHE A 139 -22.69 -0.29 -0.20
N VAL A 140 -21.52 0.04 0.35
CA VAL A 140 -21.02 -0.42 1.63
C VAL A 140 -20.32 0.77 2.31
N ALA A 141 -20.85 1.23 3.45
CA ALA A 141 -20.24 2.36 4.18
C ALA A 141 -18.95 1.95 4.91
N GLY A 142 -18.91 0.71 5.42
CA GLY A 142 -17.72 0.15 6.02
C GLY A 142 -17.74 -1.37 5.99
N MET A 143 -16.56 -1.97 6.04
CA MET A 143 -16.35 -3.39 5.83
C MET A 143 -15.34 -3.92 6.85
N LYS A 144 -15.71 -4.99 7.57
CA LYS A 144 -14.75 -5.75 8.38
C LYS A 144 -14.03 -6.75 7.50
N VAL A 145 -12.84 -7.15 7.93
CA VAL A 145 -12.01 -8.11 7.18
C VAL A 145 -12.75 -9.43 6.96
N GLN A 146 -13.53 -9.91 7.94
CA GLN A 146 -14.31 -11.14 7.79
C GLN A 146 -15.42 -11.06 6.72
N ASP A 147 -15.91 -9.85 6.42
CA ASP A 147 -17.02 -9.63 5.48
C ASP A 147 -16.49 -9.45 4.03
N ALA A 148 -15.17 -9.35 3.86
CA ALA A 148 -14.54 -9.01 2.59
C ALA A 148 -14.91 -10.00 1.46
N ALA A 149 -15.03 -11.29 1.77
CA ALA A 149 -15.42 -12.30 0.79
C ALA A 149 -16.87 -12.13 0.32
N GLU A 150 -17.79 -11.80 1.22
CA GLU A 150 -19.19 -11.55 0.90
C GLU A 150 -19.35 -10.28 0.06
N CYS A 151 -18.72 -9.18 0.49
CA CYS A 151 -18.68 -7.93 -0.26
C CYS A 151 -18.10 -8.11 -1.67
N ALA A 152 -16.99 -8.85 -1.81
CA ALA A 152 -16.37 -9.13 -3.10
C ALA A 152 -17.29 -9.95 -4.02
N ASN A 153 -18.02 -10.91 -3.46
CA ASN A 153 -18.98 -11.71 -4.23
C ASN A 153 -20.16 -10.86 -4.74
N GLU A 154 -20.78 -10.04 -3.87
CA GLU A 154 -21.85 -9.12 -4.27
C GLU A 154 -21.37 -8.16 -5.37
N LEU A 155 -20.20 -7.53 -5.17
CA LEU A 155 -19.61 -6.62 -6.14
C LEU A 155 -19.34 -7.33 -7.48
N GLY A 156 -18.82 -8.56 -7.43
CA GLY A 156 -18.59 -9.38 -8.62
C GLY A 156 -19.88 -9.66 -9.41
N LEU A 157 -20.98 -9.99 -8.73
CA LEU A 157 -22.29 -10.20 -9.37
C LEU A 157 -22.83 -8.91 -10.01
N LYS A 158 -22.67 -7.76 -9.35
CA LYS A 158 -23.07 -6.47 -9.89
C LYS A 158 -22.29 -6.08 -11.14
N TYR A 159 -20.97 -6.32 -11.16
CA TYR A 159 -20.15 -6.12 -12.36
C TYR A 159 -20.55 -7.04 -13.51
N GLN A 160 -20.94 -8.29 -13.24
CA GLN A 160 -21.40 -9.20 -14.28
C GLN A 160 -22.76 -8.79 -14.88
N ALA A 161 -23.58 -8.07 -14.12
CA ALA A 161 -24.89 -7.59 -14.53
C ALA A 161 -24.88 -6.19 -15.17
N PHE A 162 -23.75 -5.47 -15.12
CA PHE A 162 -23.56 -4.12 -15.65
C PHE A 162 -23.04 -4.15 -17.09
#